data_AF-A0A9P8PIW4-F1
#
_entry.id   AF-A0A9P8PIW4-F1
#
_cell.length_a   1.000
_cell.length_b   1.000
_cell.length_c   1.000
_cell.angle_alpha   90.00
_cell.angle_beta   90.00
_cell.angle_gamma   90.00
#
_symmetry.space_group_name_H-M   'P 1'
#
loop_
_entity.id
_entity.type
_entity.pdbx_description
1 polymer ?
#
loop_
_entity_poly.entity_id
_entity_poly.type
_entity_poly.pdbx_seq_one_letter_code
_entity_poly.pdbx_strand_id
1 'polypeptide(L)'
;MSIKTPEFFQPIQSYDFHIYYYSNYAPSRQEAIQFKNKIFENFQKEIDDDILIVKVQRNERISGPHIVSFFEVDIEDPSLFIKFFSFSQLHHGNLNILVHPNSGDPFKDHIDFPAWIGNKLPLISKPLTYAKGYPEFGFPNRELIKDGFYDIEERWKKSIMVRLLNKAPENDLWSDESYRIAK
;
A
#
# COMPACT_ATOMS: atom_id res chain seq x y z
N MET A 1 24.34 16.37 -22.13
CA MET A 1 23.81 14.99 -22.01
C MET A 1 22.35 15.11 -21.59
N SER A 2 21.42 14.53 -22.33
CA SER A 2 20.02 14.48 -21.90
C SER A 2 19.93 13.43 -20.78
N ILE A 3 19.52 13.84 -19.58
CA ILE A 3 19.26 12.90 -18.48
C ILE A 3 17.98 12.17 -18.86
N LYS A 4 18.08 10.87 -19.12
CA LYS A 4 16.89 10.04 -19.32
C LYS A 4 16.09 10.02 -18.03
N THR A 5 14.78 10.25 -18.14
CA THR A 5 13.83 10.00 -17.04
C THR A 5 14.00 8.54 -16.58
N PRO A 6 14.09 8.28 -15.28
CA PRO A 6 14.12 6.91 -14.77
C PRO A 6 12.91 6.11 -15.23
N GLU A 7 13.13 4.86 -15.61
CA GLU A 7 12.07 3.92 -16.01
C GLU A 7 12.26 2.61 -15.24
N PHE A 8 11.17 1.94 -14.88
CA PHE A 8 11.25 0.56 -14.43
C PHE A 8 11.61 -0.36 -15.60
N PHE A 9 12.25 -1.47 -15.29
CA PHE A 9 12.56 -2.48 -16.30
C PHE A 9 11.26 -3.15 -16.77
N GLN A 10 11.03 -3.19 -18.08
CA GLN A 10 9.84 -3.81 -18.64
C GLN A 10 9.76 -5.31 -18.29
N PRO A 11 8.57 -5.85 -17.95
CA PRO A 11 7.24 -5.24 -18.09
C PRO A 11 6.70 -4.58 -16.81
N ILE A 12 7.55 -4.17 -15.87
CA ILE A 12 7.10 -3.62 -14.57
C ILE A 12 6.47 -2.24 -14.78
N GLN A 13 5.26 -2.04 -14.22
CA GLN A 13 4.52 -0.77 -14.28
C GLN A 13 4.48 -0.01 -12.95
N SER A 14 4.49 -0.72 -11.84
CA SER A 14 4.46 -0.14 -10.49
C SER A 14 5.03 -1.13 -9.48
N TYR A 15 5.12 -0.70 -8.22
CA TYR A 15 5.49 -1.54 -7.08
C TYR A 15 4.50 -1.35 -5.95
N ASP A 16 4.22 -2.44 -5.25
CA ASP A 16 3.43 -2.43 -4.02
C ASP A 16 4.33 -2.80 -2.83
N PHE A 17 4.15 -2.05 -1.76
CA PHE A 17 4.80 -2.25 -0.47
C PHE A 17 3.74 -2.67 0.53
N HIS A 18 3.78 -3.92 1.00
CA HIS A 18 2.89 -4.43 2.05
C HIS A 18 3.60 -4.35 3.40
N ILE A 19 3.21 -3.38 4.22
CA ILE A 19 3.78 -3.15 5.55
C ILE A 19 3.01 -4.02 6.55
N TYR A 20 3.63 -5.10 7.02
CA TYR A 20 3.00 -6.05 7.94
C TYR A 20 3.09 -5.63 9.39
N TYR A 21 1.99 -5.87 10.11
CA TYR A 21 1.90 -5.69 11.55
C TYR A 21 0.90 -6.67 12.17
N TYR A 22 1.04 -6.93 13.46
CA TYR A 22 0.14 -7.82 14.19
C TYR A 22 -0.95 -7.01 14.89
N SER A 23 -2.14 -6.95 14.30
CA SER A 23 -3.28 -6.16 14.80
C SER A 23 -3.67 -6.47 16.25
N ASN A 24 -3.60 -7.74 16.66
CA ASN A 24 -3.88 -8.19 18.03
C ASN A 24 -2.72 -7.99 19.01
N TYR A 25 -1.61 -7.37 18.60
CA TYR A 25 -0.46 -7.07 19.44
C TYR A 25 -0.17 -5.57 19.41
N ALA A 26 -0.60 -4.88 20.47
CA ALA A 26 -0.62 -3.42 20.54
C ALA A 26 0.71 -2.72 20.17
N PRO A 27 1.89 -3.19 20.62
CA PRO A 27 3.16 -2.57 20.23
C PRO A 27 3.41 -2.60 18.71
N SER A 28 3.15 -3.73 18.04
CA SER A 28 3.31 -3.84 16.58
C SER A 28 2.31 -2.97 15.82
N ARG A 29 1.05 -2.93 16.27
CA ARG A 29 0.03 -2.06 15.68
C ARG A 29 0.39 -0.58 15.84
N GLN A 30 0.88 -0.18 17.00
CA GLN A 30 1.34 1.20 17.25
C GLN A 30 2.52 1.59 16.36
N GLU A 31 3.48 0.69 16.17
CA GLU A 31 4.61 0.92 15.27
C GLU A 31 4.15 1.11 13.81
N ALA A 32 3.17 0.33 13.36
CA ALA A 32 2.56 0.49 12.04
C ALA A 32 1.87 1.86 11.86
N ILE A 33 1.15 2.33 12.89
CA ILE A 33 0.53 3.65 12.90
C ILE A 33 1.58 4.75 12.82
N GLN A 34 2.66 4.64 13.61
CA GLN A 34 3.77 5.60 13.57
C GLN A 34 4.47 5.63 12.20
N PHE A 35 4.69 4.46 11.59
CA PHE A 35 5.28 4.38 10.26
C PHE A 35 4.36 5.01 9.21
N LYS A 36 3.06 4.71 9.23
CA LYS A 36 2.06 5.39 8.39
C LYS A 36 2.08 6.91 8.59
N ASN A 37 2.14 7.39 9.82
CA ASN A 37 2.17 8.83 10.12
C ASN A 37 3.41 9.51 9.52
N LYS A 38 4.58 8.87 9.63
CA LYS A 38 5.80 9.34 8.98
C LYS A 38 5.68 9.37 7.45
N ILE A 39 4.96 8.43 6.83
CA ILE A 39 4.69 8.47 5.39
C ILE A 39 3.92 9.75 5.03
N PHE A 40 2.82 10.04 5.72
CA PHE A 40 2.07 11.29 5.47
C PHE A 40 2.91 12.55 5.74
N GLU A 41 3.77 12.55 6.75
CA GLU A 41 4.64 13.68 7.06
C GLU A 41 5.71 13.95 5.99
N ASN A 42 6.19 12.92 5.30
CA ASN A 42 7.32 13.03 4.35
C ASN A 42 6.92 12.96 2.88
N PHE A 43 5.70 12.51 2.59
CA PHE A 43 5.22 12.25 1.23
C PHE A 43 3.83 12.84 0.93
N GLN A 44 3.36 13.82 1.72
CA GLN A 44 2.02 14.42 1.51
C GLN A 44 1.86 14.96 0.09
N LYS A 45 2.90 15.58 -0.49
CA LYS A 45 2.85 16.10 -1.86
C LYS A 45 2.62 14.97 -2.87
N GLU A 46 3.36 13.88 -2.76
CA GLU A 46 3.25 12.72 -3.65
C GLU A 46 1.89 12.00 -3.49
N ILE A 47 1.32 12.02 -2.28
CA ILE A 47 -0.04 11.53 -2.00
C ILE A 47 -1.08 12.45 -2.66
N ASP A 48 -0.91 13.78 -2.55
CA ASP A 48 -1.82 14.78 -3.13
C ASP A 48 -1.81 14.76 -4.66
N ASP A 49 -0.64 14.48 -5.24
CA ASP A 49 -0.44 14.32 -6.68
C ASP A 49 -0.86 12.94 -7.21
N ASP A 50 -1.36 12.06 -6.33
CA ASP A 50 -1.81 10.69 -6.65
C ASP A 50 -0.71 9.77 -7.25
N ILE A 51 0.57 10.04 -6.99
CA ILE A 51 1.70 9.19 -7.42
C ILE A 51 2.26 8.28 -6.32
N LEU A 52 1.84 8.52 -5.06
CA LEU A 52 1.99 7.60 -3.93
C LEU A 52 0.62 7.29 -3.35
N ILE A 53 0.22 6.03 -3.38
CA ILE A 53 -1.11 5.62 -2.90
C ILE A 53 -0.95 4.92 -1.56
N VAL A 54 -1.66 5.36 -0.52
CA VAL A 54 -1.70 4.66 0.77
C VAL A 54 -3.07 4.01 0.95
N LYS A 55 -3.09 2.68 1.18
CA LYS A 55 -4.33 1.93 1.42
C LYS A 55 -4.24 1.11 2.71
N VAL A 56 -5.34 1.05 3.44
CA VAL A 56 -5.45 0.32 4.71
C VAL A 56 -6.58 -0.71 4.65
N GLN A 57 -6.37 -1.87 5.25
CA GLN A 57 -7.41 -2.89 5.36
C GLN A 57 -8.54 -2.44 6.29
N ARG A 58 -9.77 -2.50 5.80
CA ARG A 58 -10.95 -2.27 6.62
C ARG A 58 -11.04 -3.36 7.69
N ASN A 59 -11.10 -2.95 8.95
CA ASN A 59 -11.08 -3.83 10.13
C ASN A 59 -9.81 -4.69 10.27
N GLU A 60 -8.69 -4.29 9.64
CA GLU A 60 -7.38 -4.96 9.81
C GLU A 60 -7.42 -6.47 9.48
N ARG A 61 -8.36 -6.88 8.62
CA ARG A 61 -8.59 -8.28 8.24
C ARG A 61 -7.61 -8.72 7.16
N ILE A 62 -6.89 -9.81 7.46
CA ILE A 62 -6.05 -10.54 6.53
C ILE A 62 -6.86 -10.92 5.27
N SER A 63 -6.28 -10.69 4.09
CA SER A 63 -6.90 -10.97 2.80
C SER A 63 -5.86 -11.35 1.75
N GLY A 64 -6.31 -11.94 0.64
CA GLY A 64 -5.42 -12.29 -0.48
C GLY A 64 -4.33 -13.31 -0.10
N PRO A 65 -3.10 -13.18 -0.62
CA PRO A 65 -1.99 -14.10 -0.32
C PRO A 65 -1.35 -13.87 1.06
N HIS A 66 -1.76 -12.83 1.78
CA HIS A 66 -1.12 -12.39 3.01
C HIS A 66 -1.65 -13.17 4.21
N ILE A 67 -0.82 -13.36 5.23
CA ILE A 67 -1.18 -14.11 6.46
C ILE A 67 -1.11 -13.26 7.74
N VAL A 68 -0.75 -11.99 7.60
CA VAL A 68 -0.63 -11.00 8.68
C VAL A 68 -1.34 -9.73 8.20
N SER A 69 -1.91 -8.95 9.13
CA SER A 69 -2.53 -7.66 8.80
C SER A 69 -1.49 -6.74 8.15
N PHE A 70 -1.91 -5.94 7.18
CA PHE A 70 -1.03 -5.00 6.52
C PHE A 70 -1.76 -3.73 6.13
N PHE A 71 -0.96 -2.71 5.85
CA PHE A 71 -1.37 -1.62 4.97
C PHE A 71 -0.42 -1.59 3.77
N GLU A 72 -0.88 -0.99 2.69
CA GLU A 72 -0.24 -1.04 1.40
C GLU A 72 0.17 0.38 0.96
N VAL A 73 1.33 0.48 0.31
CA VAL A 73 1.75 1.67 -0.42
C VAL A 73 2.06 1.29 -1.86
N ASP A 74 1.41 1.94 -2.82
CA ASP A 74 1.65 1.73 -4.25
C ASP A 74 2.46 2.89 -4.82
N ILE A 75 3.41 2.59 -5.70
CA ILE A 75 4.24 3.59 -6.40
C ILE A 75 4.40 3.21 -7.87
N GLU A 76 4.01 4.10 -8.77
CA GLU A 76 4.24 3.96 -10.22
C GLU A 76 5.45 4.76 -10.73
N ASP A 77 5.92 5.78 -10.00
CA ASP A 77 7.09 6.58 -10.39
C ASP A 77 8.42 5.94 -9.94
N PRO A 78 9.38 5.68 -10.85
CA PRO A 78 10.64 5.03 -10.50
C PRO A 78 11.56 5.86 -9.59
N SER A 79 11.52 7.19 -9.69
CA SER A 79 12.33 8.05 -8.83
C SER A 79 11.79 8.02 -7.39
N LEU A 80 10.47 8.03 -7.27
CA LEU A 80 9.75 7.91 -6.01
C LEU A 80 9.95 6.53 -5.38
N PHE A 81 10.01 5.45 -6.17
CA PHE A 81 10.35 4.13 -5.65
C PHE A 81 11.70 4.14 -4.91
N ILE A 82 12.74 4.74 -5.50
CA ILE A 82 14.07 4.85 -4.87
C ILE A 82 13.97 5.62 -3.55
N LYS A 83 13.25 6.76 -3.56
CA LYS A 83 13.05 7.59 -2.36
C LYS A 83 12.28 6.84 -1.27
N PHE A 84 11.20 6.14 -1.62
CA PHE A 84 10.35 5.45 -0.66
C PHE A 84 10.99 4.15 -0.14
N PHE A 85 11.70 3.42 -0.99
CA PHE A 85 12.44 2.22 -0.59
C PHE A 85 13.52 2.59 0.43
N SER A 86 14.32 3.62 0.16
CA SER A 86 15.36 4.09 1.09
C SER A 86 14.77 4.66 2.39
N PHE A 87 13.67 5.42 2.32
CA PHE A 87 12.90 5.85 3.49
C PHE A 87 12.45 4.63 4.33
N SER A 88 11.90 3.61 3.69
CA SER A 88 11.43 2.39 4.37
C SER A 88 12.57 1.67 5.07
N GLN A 89 13.75 1.56 4.44
CA GLN A 89 14.93 0.96 5.08
C GLN A 89 15.33 1.68 6.38
N LEU A 90 15.18 3.01 6.44
CA LEU A 90 15.58 3.80 7.60
C LEU A 90 14.51 3.85 8.70
N HIS A 91 13.24 3.62 8.35
CA HIS A 91 12.13 3.92 9.24
C HIS A 91 11.22 2.72 9.56
N HIS A 92 11.41 1.54 8.95
CA HIS A 92 10.54 0.38 9.16
C HIS A 92 10.58 -0.18 10.60
N GLY A 93 11.62 0.09 11.38
CA GLY A 93 11.75 -0.42 12.75
C GLY A 93 11.70 -1.95 12.78
N ASN A 94 10.75 -2.53 13.50
CA ASN A 94 10.54 -3.98 13.56
C ASN A 94 9.48 -4.49 12.57
N LEU A 95 8.90 -3.62 11.74
CA LEU A 95 7.93 -4.01 10.72
C LEU A 95 8.62 -4.77 9.59
N ASN A 96 7.94 -5.78 9.05
CA ASN A 96 8.39 -6.48 7.86
C ASN A 96 7.64 -5.92 6.65
N ILE A 97 8.34 -5.68 5.55
CA ILE A 97 7.75 -5.10 4.34
C ILE A 97 8.01 -6.03 3.16
N LEU A 98 6.95 -6.55 2.56
CA LEU A 98 7.02 -7.19 1.25
C LEU A 98 7.01 -6.10 0.19
N VAL A 99 8.00 -6.11 -0.70
CA VAL A 99 8.08 -5.21 -1.83
C VAL A 99 8.02 -6.05 -3.09
N HIS A 100 6.99 -5.90 -3.91
CA HIS A 100 6.92 -6.64 -5.18
C HIS A 100 6.61 -5.72 -6.35
N PRO A 101 7.13 -6.05 -7.56
CA PRO A 101 6.74 -5.36 -8.77
C PRO A 101 5.31 -5.73 -9.17
N ASN A 102 4.73 -4.95 -10.07
CA ASN A 102 3.56 -5.33 -10.86
C ASN A 102 3.99 -5.52 -12.31
N SER A 103 4.23 -6.77 -12.69
CA SER A 103 4.77 -7.17 -14.01
C SER A 103 3.74 -7.83 -14.93
N GLY A 104 2.49 -7.93 -14.47
CA GLY A 104 1.41 -8.63 -15.17
C GLY A 104 1.25 -10.10 -14.78
N ASP A 105 2.12 -10.62 -13.91
CA ASP A 105 2.03 -11.97 -13.34
C ASP A 105 2.03 -11.95 -11.81
N PRO A 106 0.89 -11.64 -11.17
CA PRO A 106 0.78 -11.48 -9.72
C PRO A 106 1.33 -12.66 -8.91
N PHE A 107 1.24 -13.89 -9.43
CA PHE A 107 1.85 -15.05 -8.78
C PHE A 107 3.36 -14.87 -8.65
N LYS A 108 4.03 -14.58 -9.77
CA LYS A 108 5.49 -14.43 -9.78
C LYS A 108 5.91 -13.19 -9.03
N ASP A 109 5.19 -12.09 -9.21
CA ASP A 109 5.42 -10.83 -8.52
C ASP A 109 5.53 -11.05 -6.99
N HIS A 110 4.56 -11.76 -6.40
CA HIS A 110 4.52 -12.00 -4.96
C HIS A 110 5.44 -13.14 -4.49
N ILE A 111 5.63 -14.19 -5.29
CA ILE A 111 6.29 -15.44 -4.84
C ILE A 111 7.75 -15.53 -5.31
N ASP A 112 8.01 -15.20 -6.57
CA ASP A 112 9.30 -15.43 -7.24
C ASP A 112 10.15 -14.16 -7.30
N PHE A 113 9.53 -12.98 -7.47
CA PHE A 113 10.19 -11.69 -7.64
C PHE A 113 10.12 -10.70 -6.46
N PRO A 114 9.72 -11.07 -5.23
CA PRO A 114 9.63 -10.09 -4.16
C PRO A 114 11.02 -9.74 -3.59
N ALA A 115 11.15 -8.51 -3.14
CA ALA A 115 12.14 -8.10 -2.16
C ALA A 115 11.49 -7.98 -0.77
N TRP A 116 12.32 -7.98 0.27
CA TRP A 116 11.87 -7.82 1.65
C TRP A 116 12.76 -6.82 2.39
N ILE A 117 12.12 -5.93 3.16
CA ILE A 117 12.77 -5.12 4.20
C ILE A 117 12.38 -5.73 5.55
N GLY A 118 13.37 -6.06 6.37
CA GLY A 118 13.18 -6.90 7.57
C GLY A 118 13.17 -8.39 7.22
N ASN A 119 12.29 -9.15 7.87
CA ASN A 119 12.20 -10.60 7.73
C ASN A 119 11.14 -11.01 6.70
N LYS A 120 11.46 -12.02 5.88
CA LYS A 120 10.48 -12.64 4.98
C LYS A 120 9.40 -13.37 5.79
N LEU A 121 8.14 -13.06 5.49
CA LEU A 121 6.99 -13.80 5.99
C LEU A 121 6.47 -14.80 4.95
N PRO A 122 5.89 -15.93 5.35
CA PRO A 122 5.24 -16.84 4.42
C PRO A 122 4.03 -16.17 3.74
N LEU A 123 3.75 -16.58 2.50
CA LEU A 123 2.57 -16.17 1.74
C LEU A 123 1.77 -17.40 1.31
N ILE A 124 0.46 -17.24 1.16
CA ILE A 124 -0.42 -18.26 0.59
C ILE A 124 -0.44 -18.05 -0.92
N SER A 125 0.05 -19.02 -1.68
CA SER A 125 0.12 -18.92 -3.15
C SER A 125 -1.21 -19.18 -3.86
N LYS A 126 -2.12 -19.95 -3.25
CA LYS A 126 -3.39 -20.38 -3.88
C LYS A 126 -4.28 -19.21 -4.36
N PRO A 127 -4.45 -18.10 -3.62
CA PRO A 127 -5.17 -16.92 -4.10
C PRO A 127 -4.60 -16.30 -5.39
N LEU A 128 -3.32 -16.55 -5.70
CA LEU A 128 -2.62 -15.96 -6.84
C LEU A 128 -2.64 -16.85 -8.10
N THR A 129 -3.04 -18.13 -7.99
CA THR A 129 -2.90 -19.12 -9.07
C THR A 129 -3.50 -18.68 -10.40
N TYR A 130 -4.59 -17.92 -10.37
CA TYR A 130 -5.30 -17.46 -11.58
C TYR A 130 -5.27 -15.94 -11.76
N ALA A 131 -4.56 -15.22 -10.89
CA ALA A 131 -4.43 -13.78 -11.00
C ALA A 131 -3.53 -13.43 -12.18
N LYS A 132 -3.98 -12.50 -13.03
CA LYS A 132 -3.27 -12.03 -14.23
C LYS A 132 -3.57 -10.56 -14.47
N GLY A 133 -2.65 -9.90 -15.16
CA GLY A 133 -2.75 -8.48 -15.50
C GLY A 133 -2.16 -7.59 -14.42
N TYR A 134 -2.37 -6.29 -14.60
CA TYR A 134 -1.86 -5.25 -13.72
C TYR A 134 -2.96 -4.77 -12.78
N PRO A 135 -2.67 -4.52 -11.50
CA PRO A 135 -3.63 -3.85 -10.63
C PRO A 135 -3.93 -2.44 -11.18
N GLU A 136 -5.16 -1.98 -11.01
CA GLU A 136 -5.52 -0.60 -11.33
C GLU A 136 -4.89 0.33 -10.28
N PHE A 137 -3.83 1.02 -10.68
CA PHE A 137 -3.11 1.93 -9.80
C PHE A 137 -4.02 3.03 -9.27
N GLY A 138 -3.98 3.25 -7.96
CA GLY A 138 -4.76 4.31 -7.33
C GLY A 138 -6.27 4.09 -7.26
N PHE A 139 -6.82 2.93 -7.64
CA PHE A 139 -8.26 2.68 -7.53
C PHE A 139 -8.74 2.51 -6.06
N PRO A 140 -9.90 3.07 -5.67
CA PRO A 140 -10.67 4.07 -6.43
C PRO A 140 -9.90 5.40 -6.48
N ASN A 141 -9.94 6.05 -7.64
CA ASN A 141 -9.26 7.33 -7.82
C ASN A 141 -9.88 8.43 -6.91
N ARG A 142 -9.16 9.54 -6.75
CA ARG A 142 -9.57 10.65 -5.87
C ARG A 142 -10.93 11.22 -6.23
N GLU A 143 -11.26 11.35 -7.51
CA GLU A 143 -12.55 11.87 -7.97
C GLU A 143 -13.70 10.94 -7.55
N LEU A 144 -13.55 9.62 -7.77
CA LEU A 144 -14.53 8.64 -7.31
C LEU A 144 -14.74 8.70 -5.79
N ILE A 145 -13.67 8.85 -5.02
CA ILE A 145 -13.76 8.99 -3.56
C ILE A 145 -14.58 10.23 -3.19
N LYS A 146 -14.30 11.38 -3.82
CA LYS A 146 -15.05 12.64 -3.62
C LYS A 146 -16.52 12.51 -3.99
N ASP A 147 -16.81 11.74 -5.03
CA ASP A 147 -18.16 11.45 -5.51
C ASP A 147 -18.89 10.36 -4.68
N GLY A 148 -18.35 9.99 -3.52
CA GLY A 148 -19.02 9.10 -2.57
C GLY A 148 -18.83 7.61 -2.88
N PHE A 149 -17.70 7.21 -3.49
CA PHE A 149 -17.42 5.79 -3.76
C PHE A 149 -17.59 4.89 -2.52
N TYR A 150 -17.15 5.37 -1.36
CA TYR A 150 -17.28 4.65 -0.07
C TYR A 150 -18.62 4.88 0.64
N ASP A 151 -19.44 5.82 0.18
CA ASP A 151 -20.76 6.11 0.77
C ASP A 151 -21.85 5.14 0.30
N ILE A 152 -21.60 4.40 -0.79
CA ILE A 152 -22.51 3.39 -1.33
C ILE A 152 -22.36 2.09 -0.52
N GLU A 153 -23.40 1.72 0.23
CA GLU A 153 -23.37 0.59 1.17
C GLU A 153 -22.94 -0.74 0.51
N GLU A 154 -23.45 -1.05 -0.69
CA GLU A 154 -23.11 -2.28 -1.41
C GLU A 154 -21.64 -2.31 -1.81
N ARG A 155 -21.06 -1.14 -2.16
CA ARG A 155 -19.63 -1.02 -2.45
C ARG A 155 -18.83 -1.13 -1.17
N TRP A 156 -19.21 -0.39 -0.14
CA TRP A 156 -18.57 -0.42 1.17
C TRP A 156 -18.48 -1.83 1.77
N LYS A 157 -19.56 -2.62 1.69
CA LYS A 157 -19.57 -4.01 2.16
C LYS A 157 -18.57 -4.90 1.41
N LYS A 158 -18.31 -4.61 0.14
CA LYS A 158 -17.37 -5.35 -0.72
C LYS A 158 -15.94 -4.80 -0.66
N SER A 159 -15.76 -3.53 -0.30
CA SER A 159 -14.45 -2.92 -0.15
C SER A 159 -13.67 -3.52 1.02
N ILE A 160 -12.50 -4.08 0.69
CA ILE A 160 -11.56 -4.67 1.65
C ILE A 160 -10.53 -3.62 2.08
N MET A 161 -10.14 -2.73 1.16
CA MET A 161 -9.16 -1.68 1.37
C MET A 161 -9.82 -0.31 1.32
N VAL A 162 -9.28 0.64 2.09
CA VAL A 162 -9.64 2.05 2.07
C VAL A 162 -8.40 2.84 1.66
N ARG A 163 -8.49 3.57 0.55
CA ARG A 163 -7.47 4.54 0.14
C ARG A 163 -7.55 5.78 1.02
N LEU A 164 -6.42 6.18 1.61
CA LEU A 164 -6.30 7.35 2.45
C LEU A 164 -5.82 8.54 1.63
N LEU A 165 -6.57 9.64 1.65
CA LEU A 165 -6.17 10.91 1.02
C LEU A 165 -5.50 11.87 2.01
N ASN A 166 -5.74 11.66 3.31
CA ASN A 166 -5.24 12.47 4.40
C ASN A 166 -4.72 11.56 5.52
N LYS A 167 -3.87 12.11 6.38
CA LYS A 167 -3.40 11.44 7.59
C LYS A 167 -4.62 11.04 8.45
N ALA A 168 -4.78 9.74 8.71
CA ALA A 168 -5.75 9.23 9.70
C ALA A 168 -5.41 9.74 11.12
N PRO A 169 -6.32 9.60 12.11
CA PRO A 169 -6.04 10.02 13.48
C PRO A 169 -4.71 9.48 14.03
N GLU A 170 -4.05 10.25 14.90
CA GLU A 170 -2.67 9.95 15.35
C GLU A 170 -2.50 8.53 15.93
N ASN A 171 -3.55 8.01 16.56
CA ASN A 171 -3.55 6.71 17.24
C ASN A 171 -4.27 5.60 16.46
N ASP A 172 -4.57 5.82 15.17
CA ASP A 172 -5.27 4.82 14.36
C ASP A 172 -4.71 4.68 12.94
N LEU A 173 -4.90 3.50 12.36
CA LEU A 173 -4.57 3.25 10.96
C LEU A 173 -5.60 3.92 10.04
N TRP A 174 -6.86 3.97 10.47
CA TRP A 174 -7.97 4.56 9.73
C TRP A 174 -9.12 4.92 10.68
N SER A 175 -10.04 5.77 10.22
CA SER A 175 -11.32 6.08 10.87
C SER A 175 -12.41 6.26 9.79
N ASP A 176 -13.69 6.14 10.16
CA ASP A 176 -14.80 6.46 9.24
C ASP A 176 -14.73 7.90 8.72
N GLU A 177 -14.08 8.81 9.45
CA GLU A 177 -13.83 10.18 9.00
C GLU A 177 -12.66 10.29 8.01
N SER A 178 -11.73 9.33 8.01
CA SER A 178 -10.50 9.37 7.19
C SER A 178 -10.78 9.43 5.68
N TYR A 179 -11.97 8.99 5.24
CA TYR A 179 -12.43 9.15 3.86
C TYR A 179 -13.47 10.28 3.70
N ARG A 180 -14.15 10.71 4.78
CA ARG A 180 -15.18 11.78 4.75
C ARG A 180 -14.60 13.20 4.80
N ILE A 181 -13.34 13.35 5.21
CA ILE A 181 -12.61 14.63 5.19
C ILE A 181 -12.12 14.98 3.77
N ALA A 182 -12.41 14.15 2.76
CA ALA A 182 -12.17 14.46 1.35
C ALA A 182 -13.27 15.33 0.69
N LYS A 183 -14.17 15.92 1.48
CA LYS A 183 -15.13 16.94 1.02
C LYS A 183 -14.52 18.33 1.07
#